data_AF-A0A420MNU6-F1
#
_entry.id   AF-A0A420MNU6-F1
#
_cell.length_a   1.000
_cell.length_b   1.000
_cell.length_c   1.000
_cell.angle_alpha   90.00
_cell.angle_beta   90.00
_cell.angle_gamma   90.00
#
_symmetry.space_group_name_H-M   'P 1'
#
loop_
_entity.id
_entity.type
_entity.pdbx_description
1 polymer ?
#
loop_
_entity_poly.entity_id
_entity_poly.type
_entity_poly.pdbx_seq_one_letter_code
_entity_poly.pdbx_strand_id
1 'polypeptide(L)'
;MTPPSIDLLYLTFNCAKNLLDIPVFGSHLQTAFRQNATGLPEVVVLSLQEVAPLAYSFIGGYFLNPYLSRYEQAINIAAQHIIDDISSRNSETVNTTPTALPSKPYTLVRGKNVGYTAILLFAREPSRLKNIQEAEVGFGAAEIGNKGAVGLRMLYEADGGSSELTFVATHLAAMEWNLPRRNANWAAIMRGMAFENPEVVVNSYKTSATPSPASTPSAEDEPERTRLLDNEHNEQHSQLQQQLHNISVFRPSSFLFVAGDLNYRISTTSPPPSATFPSLDPESENYYPDFFRLDQLTRERNAGRTLHGLSEHEVRFPPTYKYDVLPPRPGTREPELDVPWKFAVHRYPGWTDRILFLDVPSWLKKGNSQDPKFNVRAYDCLPVLRMSDHRPVFLRIDVPLISPSDMAPPSDLDRGVSKDPRARLPMEIDPEAWERRAAARRKEVMAGWSMYLWSTKQGVCILATVLAFGAGVYWLYRRF
;
A
#
# COMPACT_ATOMS: atom_id res chain seq x y z
N MET A 1 24.28 1.37 22.44
CA MET A 1 23.03 2.13 22.24
C MET A 1 22.32 1.54 21.03
N THR A 2 21.02 1.31 21.11
CA THR A 2 20.21 0.90 19.96
C THR A 2 20.26 2.02 18.92
N PRO A 3 20.50 1.73 17.63
CA PRO A 3 20.50 2.77 16.61
C PRO A 3 19.10 3.43 16.54
N PRO A 4 19.03 4.73 16.22
CA PRO A 4 17.76 5.43 16.15
C PRO A 4 16.90 4.83 15.04
N SER A 5 15.60 4.68 15.31
CA SER A 5 14.67 3.97 14.43
C SER A 5 13.24 4.49 14.59
N ILE A 6 12.42 4.26 13.57
CA ILE A 6 10.99 4.60 13.52
C ILE A 6 10.19 3.34 13.88
N ASP A 7 9.33 3.41 14.90
CA ASP A 7 8.36 2.33 15.19
C ASP A 7 7.17 2.45 14.22
N LEU A 8 7.16 1.60 13.19
CA LEU A 8 6.18 1.59 12.13
C LEU A 8 5.23 0.40 12.29
N LEU A 9 3.92 0.67 12.21
CA LEU A 9 2.91 -0.36 11.94
C LEU A 9 2.36 -0.19 10.53
N TYR A 10 2.51 -1.20 9.68
CA TYR A 10 1.80 -1.31 8.42
C TYR A 10 0.75 -2.41 8.52
N LEU A 11 -0.54 -2.09 8.31
CA LEU A 11 -1.63 -3.06 8.29
C LEU A 11 -2.29 -3.07 6.91
N THR A 12 -2.66 -4.25 6.42
CA THR A 12 -3.46 -4.42 5.21
C THR A 12 -4.76 -5.17 5.50
N PHE A 13 -5.84 -4.76 4.84
CA PHE A 13 -7.15 -5.37 5.03
C PHE A 13 -8.06 -5.19 3.82
N ASN A 14 -8.59 -6.30 3.29
CA ASN A 14 -9.71 -6.27 2.37
C ASN A 14 -11.03 -6.10 3.16
N CYS A 15 -11.69 -4.96 2.96
CA CYS A 15 -12.84 -4.50 3.74
C CYS A 15 -14.19 -5.03 3.22
N ALA A 16 -14.19 -5.81 2.13
CA ALA A 16 -15.38 -6.36 1.48
C ALA A 16 -16.52 -5.35 1.23
N LYS A 17 -16.17 -4.08 1.04
CA LYS A 17 -17.05 -2.92 0.77
C LYS A 17 -17.99 -2.56 1.93
N ASN A 18 -17.72 -3.07 3.12
CA ASN A 18 -18.55 -2.88 4.29
C ASN A 18 -18.03 -1.76 5.20
N LEU A 19 -18.89 -1.26 6.10
CA LEU A 19 -18.48 -0.33 7.15
C LEU A 19 -17.77 -1.10 8.27
N LEU A 20 -16.69 -0.50 8.79
CA LEU A 20 -15.95 -1.05 9.91
C LEU A 20 -16.75 -0.99 11.21
N ASP A 21 -16.75 -2.08 11.96
CA ASP A 21 -17.15 -2.11 13.36
C ASP A 21 -16.00 -1.53 14.21
N ILE A 22 -16.20 -0.30 14.70
CA ILE A 22 -15.15 0.48 15.35
C ILE A 22 -14.72 -0.17 16.68
N PRO A 23 -15.62 -0.52 17.62
CA PRO A 23 -15.23 -1.17 18.87
C PRO A 23 -14.49 -2.51 18.68
N VAL A 24 -14.98 -3.37 17.78
CA VAL A 24 -14.36 -4.69 17.55
C VAL A 24 -12.97 -4.54 16.93
N PHE A 25 -12.87 -3.76 15.86
CA PHE A 25 -11.57 -3.55 15.20
C PHE A 25 -10.58 -2.85 16.13
N GLY A 26 -11.01 -1.82 16.86
CA GLY A 26 -10.18 -1.13 17.85
C GLY A 26 -9.68 -2.07 18.94
N SER A 27 -10.50 -3.03 19.40
CA SER A 27 -10.09 -4.05 20.36
C SER A 27 -9.04 -5.00 19.79
N HIS A 28 -9.21 -5.47 18.55
CA HIS A 28 -8.21 -6.31 17.89
C HIS A 28 -6.90 -5.57 17.63
N LEU A 29 -6.97 -4.30 17.22
CA LEU A 29 -5.82 -3.47 16.91
C LEU A 29 -4.91 -3.23 18.13
N GLN A 30 -5.46 -3.26 19.35
CA GLN A 30 -4.64 -3.20 20.57
C GLN A 30 -3.60 -4.33 20.62
N THR A 31 -3.90 -5.51 20.04
CA THR A 31 -2.94 -6.62 19.95
C THR A 31 -1.73 -6.23 19.11
N ALA A 32 -1.97 -5.69 17.90
CA ALA A 32 -0.91 -5.20 17.02
C ALA A 32 -0.10 -4.06 17.66
N PHE A 33 -0.75 -3.18 18.42
CA PHE A 33 -0.10 -2.08 19.15
C PHE A 33 0.65 -2.52 20.42
N ARG A 34 0.45 -3.71 20.96
CA ARG A 34 1.15 -4.18 22.17
C ARG A 34 2.19 -5.27 21.90
N GLN A 35 2.06 -6.00 20.79
CA GLN A 35 2.92 -7.16 20.53
C GLN A 35 4.40 -6.76 20.44
N ASN A 36 5.19 -7.29 21.37
CA ASN A 36 6.63 -7.03 21.52
C ASN A 36 6.99 -5.54 21.56
N ALA A 37 6.17 -4.73 22.26
CA ALA A 37 6.39 -3.31 22.39
C ALA A 37 5.93 -2.74 23.74
N THR A 38 6.56 -1.64 24.13
CA THR A 38 6.29 -0.91 25.37
C THR A 38 5.49 0.38 25.16
N GLY A 39 5.36 0.84 23.92
CA GLY A 39 4.67 2.06 23.55
C GLY A 39 3.84 1.91 22.27
N LEU A 40 3.20 3.01 21.87
CA LEU A 40 2.44 3.09 20.62
C LEU A 40 3.37 3.36 19.42
N PRO A 41 3.09 2.77 18.24
CA PRO A 41 3.88 3.03 17.04
C PRO A 41 3.87 4.52 16.67
N GLU A 42 4.97 5.04 16.13
CA GLU A 42 5.07 6.45 15.76
C GLU A 42 4.29 6.75 14.48
N VAL A 43 4.31 5.80 13.54
CA VAL A 43 3.63 5.87 12.24
C VAL A 43 2.76 4.63 12.06
N VAL A 44 1.51 4.83 11.64
CA VAL A 44 0.59 3.76 11.26
C VAL A 44 0.17 3.95 9.81
N VAL A 45 0.37 2.95 8.97
CA VAL A 45 -0.06 2.94 7.58
C VAL A 45 -1.10 1.85 7.40
N LEU A 46 -2.22 2.16 6.75
CA LEU A 46 -3.25 1.19 6.39
C LEU A 46 -3.32 1.03 4.87
N SER A 47 -3.20 -0.19 4.37
CA SER A 47 -3.44 -0.60 2.98
C SER A 47 -4.80 -1.30 2.89
N LEU A 48 -5.82 -0.59 2.44
CA LEU A 48 -7.20 -1.06 2.43
C LEU A 48 -7.63 -1.44 1.00
N GLN A 49 -8.31 -2.58 0.85
CA GLN A 49 -8.89 -3.04 -0.42
C GLN A 49 -10.38 -3.20 -0.28
N GLU A 50 -11.11 -3.08 -1.40
CA GLU A 50 -12.58 -3.10 -1.39
C GLU A 50 -13.16 -2.16 -0.35
N VAL A 51 -12.62 -0.94 -0.25
CA VAL A 51 -12.94 -0.04 0.87
C VAL A 51 -14.42 0.39 0.90
N ALA A 52 -15.06 0.49 -0.25
CA ALA A 52 -16.43 0.96 -0.41
C ALA A 52 -17.03 0.43 -1.73
N PRO A 53 -18.35 0.58 -1.96
CA PRO A 53 -18.98 0.35 -3.26
C PRO A 53 -18.29 1.14 -4.40
N LEU A 54 -18.30 0.58 -5.62
CA LEU A 54 -17.47 1.09 -6.74
C LEU A 54 -17.77 2.54 -7.08
N ALA A 55 -19.05 2.91 -7.10
CA ALA A 55 -19.48 4.27 -7.38
C ALA A 55 -18.83 5.27 -6.41
N TYR A 56 -18.82 4.94 -5.11
CA TYR A 56 -18.24 5.79 -4.06
C TYR A 56 -16.73 5.86 -4.17
N SER A 57 -16.08 4.72 -4.41
CA SER A 57 -14.64 4.63 -4.67
C SER A 57 -14.19 5.45 -5.87
N PHE A 58 -14.95 5.42 -6.97
CA PHE A 58 -14.63 6.18 -8.17
C PHE A 58 -14.84 7.68 -7.97
N ILE A 59 -15.93 8.10 -7.34
CA ILE A 59 -16.18 9.53 -7.05
C ILE A 59 -15.16 10.07 -6.05
N GLY A 60 -14.88 9.32 -4.98
CA GLY A 60 -13.96 9.73 -3.91
C GLY A 60 -14.55 10.74 -2.92
N GLY A 61 -13.68 11.32 -2.09
CA GLY A 61 -14.02 12.43 -1.19
C GLY A 61 -15.16 12.12 -0.22
N TYR A 62 -16.24 12.91 -0.30
CA TYR A 62 -17.41 12.83 0.58
C TYR A 62 -18.00 11.41 0.69
N PHE A 63 -18.07 10.68 -0.42
CA PHE A 63 -18.66 9.33 -0.42
C PHE A 63 -17.78 8.27 0.24
N LEU A 64 -16.46 8.49 0.30
CA LEU A 64 -15.51 7.59 0.95
C LEU A 64 -15.34 7.91 2.44
N ASN A 65 -15.58 9.15 2.85
CA ASN A 65 -15.36 9.58 4.23
C ASN A 65 -16.07 8.69 5.29
N PRO A 66 -17.34 8.24 5.09
CA PRO A 66 -17.99 7.34 6.03
C PRO A 66 -17.28 5.99 6.23
N TYR A 67 -16.50 5.54 5.24
CA TYR A 67 -15.73 4.29 5.32
C TYR A 67 -14.36 4.55 5.96
N LEU A 68 -13.63 5.58 5.51
CA LEU A 68 -12.26 5.85 5.93
C LEU A 68 -12.17 6.40 7.38
N SER A 69 -13.07 7.29 7.77
CA SER A 69 -13.08 7.92 9.11
C SER A 69 -13.29 6.92 10.25
N ARG A 70 -13.88 5.76 9.96
CA ARG A 70 -14.06 4.69 10.96
C ARG A 70 -12.74 4.06 11.38
N TYR A 71 -11.78 3.94 10.45
CA TYR A 71 -10.44 3.44 10.75
C TYR A 71 -9.67 4.42 11.64
N GLU A 72 -9.79 5.73 11.37
CA GLU A 72 -9.21 6.77 12.22
C GLU A 72 -9.76 6.71 13.65
N GLN A 73 -11.08 6.54 13.80
CA GLN A 73 -11.72 6.39 15.11
C GLN A 73 -11.22 5.14 15.83
N ALA A 74 -11.15 3.99 15.13
CA ALA A 74 -10.71 2.73 15.74
C ALA A 74 -9.24 2.79 16.18
N ILE A 75 -8.35 3.40 15.38
CA ILE A 75 -6.94 3.64 15.75
C ILE A 75 -6.84 4.47 17.02
N ASN A 76 -7.58 5.59 17.10
CA ASN A 76 -7.49 6.48 18.25
C ASN A 76 -8.10 5.87 19.51
N ILE A 77 -9.18 5.11 19.40
CA ILE A 77 -9.77 4.36 20.53
C ILE A 77 -8.77 3.32 21.04
N ALA A 78 -8.18 2.51 20.14
CA ALA A 78 -7.18 1.51 20.50
C ALA A 78 -5.97 2.14 21.19
N ALA A 79 -5.49 3.28 20.67
CA ALA A 79 -4.37 4.00 21.22
C ALA A 79 -4.66 4.58 22.61
N GLN A 80 -5.84 5.21 22.78
CA GLN A 80 -6.26 5.78 24.06
C GLN A 80 -6.35 4.72 25.14
N HIS A 81 -6.94 3.57 24.85
CA HIS A 81 -7.02 2.45 25.80
C HIS A 81 -5.63 1.99 26.31
N ILE A 82 -4.62 2.01 25.44
CA ILE A 82 -3.26 1.65 25.82
C ILE A 82 -2.62 2.73 26.70
N ILE A 83 -2.82 4.01 26.37
CA ILE A 83 -2.35 5.13 27.18
C ILE A 83 -2.97 5.09 28.58
N ASP A 84 -4.28 4.85 28.64
CA ASP A 84 -5.02 4.77 29.90
C ASP A 84 -4.52 3.59 30.75
N ASP A 85 -4.33 2.41 30.16
CA ASP A 85 -3.76 1.24 30.84
C ASP A 85 -2.34 1.51 31.37
N ILE A 86 -1.46 2.12 30.56
CA ILE A 86 -0.10 2.51 30.99
C ILE A 86 -0.15 3.51 32.14
N SER A 87 -1.00 4.54 32.06
CA SER A 87 -1.11 5.56 33.10
C SER A 87 -1.65 4.99 34.42
N SER A 88 -2.61 4.07 34.35
CA SER A 88 -3.21 3.39 35.50
C SER A 88 -2.20 2.51 36.25
N ARG A 89 -1.26 1.87 35.54
CA ARG A 89 -0.19 1.08 36.16
C ARG A 89 0.86 1.94 36.86
N ASN A 90 1.03 3.19 36.43
CA ASN A 90 2.04 4.10 36.97
C ASN A 90 1.53 4.98 38.11
N SER A 91 0.22 5.00 38.41
CA SER A 91 -0.37 5.84 39.47
C SER A 91 -0.99 4.99 40.59
N GLU A 92 -0.35 4.96 41.77
CA GLU A 92 -0.90 4.35 43.00
C GLU A 92 -1.98 5.21 43.68
N THR A 93 -2.26 6.42 43.19
CA THR A 93 -3.28 7.32 43.75
C THR A 93 -4.29 7.74 42.68
N VAL A 94 -5.54 7.33 42.88
CA VAL A 94 -6.70 7.68 42.06
C VAL A 94 -7.10 9.13 42.32
N ASN A 95 -6.71 10.05 41.43
CA ASN A 95 -7.33 11.38 41.34
C ASN A 95 -8.05 11.48 40.00
N THR A 96 -9.37 11.26 40.04
CA THR A 96 -10.27 11.40 38.89
C THR A 96 -10.77 12.83 38.78
N THR A 97 -10.26 13.58 37.79
CA THR A 97 -10.94 14.76 37.24
C THR A 97 -10.98 14.62 35.72
N PRO A 98 -12.13 14.27 35.11
CA PRO A 98 -12.25 14.16 33.66
C PRO A 98 -12.65 15.52 33.07
N THR A 99 -11.67 16.34 32.67
CA THR A 99 -11.92 17.64 32.02
C THR A 99 -11.10 17.91 30.75
N ALA A 100 -10.32 16.96 30.24
CA ALA A 100 -9.68 17.10 28.94
C ALA A 100 -10.56 16.49 27.83
N LEU A 101 -10.69 17.16 26.68
CA LEU A 101 -11.20 16.54 25.46
C LEU A 101 -10.51 15.17 25.25
N PRO A 102 -11.20 14.15 24.69
CA PRO A 102 -10.56 12.89 24.36
C PRO A 102 -9.33 13.19 23.51
N SER A 103 -8.16 12.77 24.01
CA SER A 103 -6.94 12.95 23.27
C SER A 103 -7.08 12.16 21.96
N LYS A 104 -6.54 12.69 20.87
CA LYS A 104 -6.50 12.02 19.57
C LYS A 104 -5.04 11.65 19.31
N PRO A 105 -4.55 10.50 19.81
CA PRO A 105 -3.12 10.16 19.75
C PRO A 105 -2.55 10.09 18.34
N TYR A 106 -3.40 9.87 17.33
CA TYR A 106 -3.01 9.79 15.93
C TYR A 106 -3.82 10.77 15.07
N THR A 107 -3.11 11.50 14.22
CA THR A 107 -3.72 12.33 13.18
C THR A 107 -3.64 11.61 11.84
N LEU A 108 -4.74 11.57 11.09
CA LEU A 108 -4.70 11.21 9.67
C LEU A 108 -3.94 12.30 8.90
N VAL A 109 -2.74 11.97 8.43
CA VAL A 109 -1.85 12.90 7.72
C VAL A 109 -2.22 12.94 6.24
N ARG A 110 -2.40 11.76 5.63
CA ARG A 110 -2.73 11.61 4.21
C ARG A 110 -3.60 10.40 3.97
N GLY A 111 -4.58 10.54 3.09
CA GLY A 111 -5.39 9.44 2.57
C GLY A 111 -5.54 9.57 1.06
N LYS A 112 -5.35 8.47 0.33
CA LYS A 112 -5.46 8.43 -1.14
C LYS A 112 -6.07 7.11 -1.59
N ASN A 113 -6.82 7.12 -2.69
CA ASN A 113 -7.43 5.92 -3.25
C ASN A 113 -7.34 5.85 -4.77
N VAL A 114 -7.28 4.63 -5.31
CA VAL A 114 -7.49 4.31 -6.73
C VAL A 114 -8.40 3.09 -6.82
N GLY A 115 -9.49 3.22 -7.57
CA GLY A 115 -10.57 2.23 -7.51
C GLY A 115 -10.93 1.86 -6.07
N TYR A 116 -10.98 0.56 -5.77
CA TYR A 116 -11.25 0.03 -4.43
C TYR A 116 -10.10 0.12 -3.43
N THR A 117 -8.91 0.49 -3.87
CA THR A 117 -7.70 0.44 -3.05
C THR A 117 -7.45 1.79 -2.43
N ALA A 118 -7.23 1.84 -1.12
CA ALA A 118 -6.89 3.07 -0.40
C ALA A 118 -5.65 2.86 0.46
N ILE A 119 -4.89 3.93 0.66
CA ILE A 119 -3.82 4.02 1.64
C ILE A 119 -4.12 5.16 2.60
N LEU A 120 -3.96 4.91 3.90
CA LEU A 120 -4.13 5.90 4.96
C LEU A 120 -2.84 5.96 5.79
N LEU A 121 -2.31 7.16 5.99
CA LEU A 121 -1.10 7.44 6.75
C LEU A 121 -1.46 8.23 8.00
N PHE A 122 -1.18 7.66 9.16
CA PHE A 122 -1.38 8.26 10.46
C PHE A 122 -0.04 8.44 11.18
N ALA A 123 0.06 9.51 11.95
CA ALA A 123 1.24 9.77 12.78
C ALA A 123 0.84 10.33 14.14
N ARG A 124 1.65 10.01 15.15
CA ARG A 124 1.56 10.64 16.48
C ARG A 124 2.03 12.10 16.45
N GLU A 125 3.12 12.35 15.73
CA GLU A 125 3.69 13.68 15.51
C GLU A 125 3.74 14.00 14.01
N PRO A 126 2.64 14.54 13.43
CA PRO A 126 2.58 14.87 12.00
C PRO A 126 3.68 15.82 11.53
N SER A 127 4.20 16.66 12.42
CA SER A 127 5.29 17.60 12.13
C SER A 127 6.60 16.92 11.73
N ARG A 128 6.82 15.65 12.11
CA ARG A 128 7.98 14.84 11.72
C ARG A 128 7.93 14.33 10.28
N LEU A 129 6.75 14.36 9.66
CA LEU A 129 6.57 13.91 8.29
C LEU A 129 6.70 15.09 7.32
N LYS A 130 7.68 15.03 6.42
CA LYS A 130 7.96 16.04 5.40
C LYS A 130 7.82 15.45 4.00
N ASN A 131 7.74 16.33 3.01
CA ASN A 131 7.83 15.99 1.58
C ASN A 131 6.92 14.84 1.16
N ILE A 132 5.64 14.87 1.57
CA ILE A 132 4.71 13.79 1.28
C ILE A 132 4.29 13.85 -0.20
N GLN A 133 4.72 12.85 -0.96
CA GLN A 133 4.39 12.65 -2.36
C GLN A 133 3.39 11.50 -2.52
N GLU A 134 2.66 11.51 -3.63
CA GLU A 134 1.61 10.56 -3.93
C GLU A 134 1.77 9.96 -5.33
N ALA A 135 1.47 8.67 -5.48
CA ALA A 135 1.41 8.01 -6.77
C ALA A 135 0.23 7.03 -6.82
N GLU A 136 -0.20 6.63 -8.01
CA GLU A 136 -1.26 5.63 -8.20
C GLU A 136 -1.11 4.89 -9.53
N VAL A 137 -1.63 3.67 -9.64
CA VAL A 137 -1.69 2.88 -10.88
C VAL A 137 -2.98 2.07 -10.91
N GLY A 138 -3.73 2.10 -12.02
CA GLY A 138 -4.92 1.26 -12.24
C GLY A 138 -4.62 0.00 -13.07
N PHE A 139 -5.33 -1.11 -12.81
CA PHE A 139 -5.07 -2.42 -13.45
C PHE A 139 -6.13 -2.90 -14.46
N GLY A 140 -7.07 -2.04 -14.85
CA GLY A 140 -8.12 -2.39 -15.79
C GLY A 140 -7.87 -1.94 -17.23
N ALA A 141 -8.84 -2.19 -18.11
CA ALA A 141 -8.74 -1.80 -19.51
C ALA A 141 -8.64 -0.27 -19.62
N ALA A 142 -7.68 0.22 -20.42
CA ALA A 142 -7.33 1.64 -20.48
C ALA A 142 -7.03 2.25 -19.09
N GLU A 143 -6.46 1.45 -18.18
CA GLU A 143 -6.12 1.81 -16.79
C GLU A 143 -7.31 2.14 -15.89
N ILE A 144 -8.54 2.01 -16.39
CA ILE A 144 -9.77 2.12 -15.62
C ILE A 144 -10.00 0.78 -14.95
N GLY A 145 -9.76 0.71 -13.64
CA GLY A 145 -9.80 -0.54 -12.91
C GLY A 145 -10.47 -0.37 -11.56
N ASN A 146 -11.32 -1.33 -11.20
CA ASN A 146 -11.72 -1.49 -9.81
C ASN A 146 -10.53 -1.88 -8.90
N LYS A 147 -9.43 -2.34 -9.49
CA LYS A 147 -8.17 -2.75 -8.84
C LYS A 147 -7.03 -1.82 -9.26
N GLY A 148 -6.07 -1.65 -8.38
CA GLY A 148 -4.92 -0.77 -8.62
C GLY A 148 -3.94 -0.78 -7.44
N ALA A 149 -3.04 0.20 -7.44
CA ALA A 149 -2.10 0.46 -6.37
C ALA A 149 -1.99 1.95 -6.09
N VAL A 150 -1.80 2.29 -4.82
CA VAL A 150 -1.60 3.66 -4.35
C VAL A 150 -0.28 3.74 -3.61
N GLY A 151 0.54 4.72 -3.95
CA GLY A 151 1.83 4.98 -3.34
C GLY A 151 1.81 6.26 -2.48
N LEU A 152 2.44 6.22 -1.31
CA LEU A 152 2.84 7.40 -0.54
C LEU A 152 4.34 7.37 -0.34
N ARG A 153 5.01 8.50 -0.53
CA ARG A 153 6.43 8.67 -0.19
C ARG A 153 6.55 9.85 0.75
N MET A 154 7.40 9.74 1.76
CA MET A 154 7.64 10.80 2.73
C MET A 154 9.05 10.76 3.30
N LEU A 155 9.52 11.90 3.79
CA LEU A 155 10.70 11.98 4.65
C LEU A 155 10.25 12.03 6.11
N TYR A 156 10.74 11.11 6.93
CA TYR A 156 10.55 11.13 8.38
C TYR A 156 11.80 11.73 9.04
N GLU A 157 11.62 12.71 9.91
CA GLU A 157 12.69 13.38 10.67
C GLU A 157 12.48 13.16 12.17
N ALA A 158 13.51 12.70 12.87
CA ALA A 158 13.52 12.60 14.32
C ALA A 158 14.89 12.95 14.91
N ASP A 159 14.94 13.01 16.23
CA ASP A 159 16.19 13.23 16.96
C ASP A 159 17.17 12.09 16.65
N GLY A 160 18.26 12.42 15.96
CA GLY A 160 19.30 11.45 15.58
C GLY A 160 19.27 10.99 14.12
N GLY A 161 18.36 11.49 13.27
CA GLY A 161 18.45 11.27 11.83
C GLY A 161 17.15 11.46 11.05
N SER A 162 17.20 11.09 9.77
CA SER A 162 16.03 11.08 8.90
C SER A 162 16.01 9.83 8.03
N SER A 163 14.84 9.49 7.49
CA SER A 163 14.69 8.40 6.52
C SER A 163 13.54 8.66 5.57
N GLU A 164 13.77 8.35 4.29
CA GLU A 164 12.73 8.43 3.28
C GLU A 164 12.01 7.08 3.16
N LEU A 165 10.70 7.08 3.33
CA LEU A 165 9.84 5.90 3.35
C LEU A 165 8.84 5.96 2.20
N THR A 166 8.78 4.90 1.42
CA THR A 166 7.81 4.68 0.34
C THR A 166 6.90 3.52 0.72
N PHE A 167 5.59 3.76 0.71
CA PHE A 167 4.55 2.76 0.99
C PHE A 167 3.69 2.56 -0.23
N VAL A 168 3.41 1.31 -0.58
CA VAL A 168 2.51 0.93 -1.66
C VAL A 168 1.39 0.08 -1.08
N ALA A 169 0.15 0.54 -1.23
CA ALA A 169 -1.05 -0.25 -1.01
C ALA A 169 -1.53 -0.81 -2.35
N THR A 170 -1.82 -2.11 -2.47
CA THR A 170 -2.24 -2.68 -3.76
C THR A 170 -3.31 -3.75 -3.65
N HIS A 171 -4.11 -3.89 -4.71
CA HIS A 171 -5.09 -4.95 -4.88
C HIS A 171 -4.88 -5.63 -6.23
N LEU A 172 -4.23 -6.79 -6.25
CA LEU A 172 -3.87 -7.47 -7.49
C LEU A 172 -5.04 -8.32 -8.04
N ALA A 173 -4.88 -8.84 -9.26
CA ALA A 173 -5.88 -9.67 -9.92
C ALA A 173 -6.31 -10.90 -9.09
N ALA A 174 -7.62 -11.04 -8.90
CA ALA A 174 -8.25 -12.15 -8.18
C ALA A 174 -8.40 -13.40 -9.05
N MET A 175 -8.87 -14.50 -8.44
CA MET A 175 -9.04 -15.84 -9.01
C MET A 175 -7.74 -16.66 -9.10
N GLU A 176 -7.87 -17.96 -8.95
CA GLU A 176 -6.79 -18.94 -8.84
C GLU A 176 -5.91 -18.95 -10.09
N TRP A 177 -6.52 -18.94 -11.27
CA TRP A 177 -5.84 -19.01 -12.57
C TRP A 177 -5.14 -17.72 -13.00
N ASN A 178 -5.40 -16.58 -12.34
CA ASN A 178 -4.89 -15.27 -12.74
C ASN A 178 -3.46 -14.98 -12.22
N LEU A 179 -2.65 -16.01 -11.98
CA LEU A 179 -1.25 -15.85 -11.58
C LEU A 179 -0.45 -14.97 -12.56
N PRO A 180 -0.51 -15.18 -13.89
CA PRO A 180 0.20 -14.30 -14.83
C PRO A 180 -0.27 -12.85 -14.75
N ARG A 181 -1.57 -12.63 -14.49
CA ARG A 181 -2.14 -11.29 -14.37
C ARG A 181 -1.69 -10.58 -13.09
N ARG A 182 -1.49 -11.30 -11.97
CA ARG A 182 -0.90 -10.74 -10.75
C ARG A 182 0.52 -10.27 -10.97
N ASN A 183 1.35 -11.07 -11.63
CA ASN A 183 2.72 -10.68 -12.00
C ASN A 183 2.71 -9.47 -12.95
N ALA A 184 1.80 -9.45 -13.93
CA ALA A 184 1.63 -8.30 -14.82
C ALA A 184 1.16 -7.03 -14.09
N ASN A 185 0.32 -7.14 -13.06
CA ASN A 185 -0.06 -6.01 -12.22
C ASN A 185 1.14 -5.44 -11.45
N TRP A 186 2.02 -6.30 -10.92
CA TRP A 186 3.28 -5.83 -10.34
C TRP A 186 4.17 -5.13 -11.37
N ALA A 187 4.31 -5.68 -12.58
CA ALA A 187 5.02 -5.01 -13.66
C ALA A 187 4.43 -3.63 -14.00
N ALA A 188 3.10 -3.50 -14.01
CA ALA A 188 2.44 -2.21 -14.20
C ALA A 188 2.75 -1.20 -13.09
N ILE A 189 2.85 -1.65 -11.83
CA ILE A 189 3.31 -0.80 -10.71
C ILE A 189 4.73 -0.30 -10.98
N MET A 190 5.67 -1.20 -11.29
CA MET A 190 7.08 -0.83 -11.50
C MET A 190 7.24 0.19 -12.64
N ARG A 191 6.48 0.02 -13.73
CA ARG A 191 6.53 0.90 -14.91
C ARG A 191 5.83 2.24 -14.72
N GLY A 192 4.66 2.22 -14.08
CA GLY A 192 3.72 3.34 -14.09
C GLY A 192 3.64 4.12 -12.79
N MET A 193 4.12 3.58 -11.66
CA MET A 193 4.08 4.26 -10.37
C MET A 193 5.25 5.23 -10.24
N ALA A 194 5.05 6.44 -10.76
CA ALA A 194 5.94 7.58 -10.57
C ALA A 194 5.34 8.60 -9.58
N PHE A 195 6.19 9.18 -8.73
CA PHE A 195 5.83 10.19 -7.71
C PHE A 195 5.95 11.63 -8.22
N GLU A 196 6.52 11.80 -9.41
CA GLU A 196 6.61 13.07 -10.16
C GLU A 196 6.35 12.77 -11.65
N ASN A 197 6.07 13.79 -12.45
CA ASN A 197 5.76 13.60 -13.88
C ASN A 197 7.02 13.20 -14.67
N PRO A 198 7.12 11.96 -15.22
CA PRO A 198 8.28 11.53 -15.99
C PRO A 198 8.49 12.33 -17.28
N GLU A 199 7.44 12.90 -17.88
CA GLU A 199 7.56 13.69 -19.11
C GLU A 199 8.34 14.98 -18.88
N VAL A 200 8.23 15.58 -17.69
CA VAL A 200 9.01 16.77 -17.33
C VAL A 200 10.50 16.42 -17.31
N VAL A 201 10.85 15.25 -16.77
CA VAL A 201 12.22 14.73 -16.74
C VAL A 201 12.74 14.48 -18.16
N VAL A 202 11.96 13.76 -18.98
CA VAL A 202 12.33 13.43 -20.37
C VAL A 202 12.44 14.67 -21.25
N ASN A 203 11.55 15.66 -21.09
CA ASN A 203 11.59 16.88 -21.88
C ASN A 203 12.77 17.78 -21.47
N SER A 204 13.09 17.86 -20.18
CA SER A 204 14.28 18.58 -19.70
C SER A 204 15.57 17.99 -20.29
N TYR A 205 15.62 16.66 -20.44
CA TYR A 205 16.70 15.98 -21.15
C TYR A 205 16.74 16.34 -22.65
N LYS A 206 15.60 16.29 -23.36
CA LYS A 206 15.56 16.64 -24.80
C LYS A 206 16.05 18.07 -25.07
N THR A 207 15.68 19.02 -24.21
CA THR A 207 16.10 20.42 -24.34
C THR A 207 17.59 20.62 -24.04
N SER A 208 18.17 19.86 -23.11
CA SER A 208 19.62 19.93 -22.81
C SER A 208 20.49 19.18 -23.81
N ALA A 209 19.97 18.14 -24.46
CA ALA A 209 20.68 17.37 -25.49
C ALA A 209 20.69 18.03 -26.88
N THR A 210 20.04 19.19 -27.07
CA THR A 210 20.05 19.90 -28.36
C THR A 210 21.35 20.71 -28.50
N PRO A 211 22.25 20.39 -29.47
CA PRO A 211 23.52 21.09 -29.59
C PRO A 211 23.35 22.55 -29.98
N SER A 212 24.10 23.46 -29.37
CA SER A 212 24.27 24.83 -29.89
C SER A 212 24.90 24.79 -31.29
N PRO A 213 24.44 25.62 -32.25
CA PRO A 213 25.05 25.70 -33.57
C PRO A 213 26.40 26.42 -33.45
N ALA A 214 27.47 25.68 -33.17
CA ALA A 214 28.83 26.22 -33.11
C ALA A 214 29.67 25.77 -34.31
N SER A 215 30.13 26.79 -35.06
CA SER A 215 31.23 26.90 -36.03
C SER A 215 31.89 25.63 -36.58
N THR A 216 31.98 25.58 -37.91
CA THR A 216 32.71 24.61 -38.75
C THR A 216 34.19 24.49 -38.37
N PRO A 217 34.68 23.32 -37.91
CA PRO A 217 36.11 23.08 -37.65
C PRO A 217 36.77 22.11 -38.65
N SER A 218 38.10 21.99 -38.54
CA SER A 218 39.03 21.25 -39.42
C SER A 218 38.99 19.73 -39.26
N ALA A 219 39.32 19.01 -40.35
CA ALA A 219 39.18 17.56 -40.51
C ALA A 219 40.12 16.68 -39.65
N GLU A 220 41.06 17.26 -38.90
CA GLU A 220 42.05 16.52 -38.11
C GLU A 220 41.54 16.10 -36.71
N ASP A 221 40.43 16.67 -36.22
CA ASP A 221 39.91 16.46 -34.86
C ASP A 221 38.69 15.51 -34.78
N GLU A 222 38.26 14.92 -35.90
CA GLU A 222 37.04 14.09 -36.00
C GLU A 222 36.97 12.86 -35.06
N PRO A 223 38.01 12.02 -34.90
CA PRO A 223 37.91 10.83 -34.05
C PRO A 223 37.88 11.14 -32.54
N GLU A 224 38.56 12.20 -32.10
CA GLU A 224 38.50 12.66 -30.71
C GLU A 224 37.14 13.29 -30.41
N ARG A 225 36.61 14.11 -31.34
CA ARG A 225 35.28 14.69 -31.21
C ARG A 225 34.18 13.64 -31.17
N THR A 226 34.26 12.59 -31.99
CA THR A 226 33.29 11.48 -31.97
C THR A 226 33.28 10.79 -30.61
N ARG A 227 34.45 10.51 -30.04
CA ARG A 227 34.56 9.93 -28.69
C ARG A 227 34.04 10.84 -27.59
N LEU A 228 34.27 12.15 -27.69
CA LEU A 228 33.76 13.13 -26.75
C LEU A 228 32.23 13.23 -26.81
N LEU A 229 31.66 13.26 -28.01
CA LEU A 229 30.20 13.25 -28.23
C LEU A 229 29.56 11.95 -27.71
N ASP A 230 30.20 10.80 -27.94
CA ASP A 230 29.74 9.51 -27.40
C ASP A 230 29.78 9.49 -25.87
N ASN A 231 30.84 10.04 -25.25
CA ASN A 231 30.95 10.15 -23.80
C ASN A 231 29.89 11.09 -23.22
N GLU A 232 29.70 12.27 -23.81
CA GLU A 232 28.67 13.24 -23.41
C GLU A 232 27.26 12.62 -23.52
N HIS A 233 26.99 11.89 -24.61
CA HIS A 233 25.71 11.21 -24.80
C HIS A 233 25.46 10.14 -23.74
N ASN A 234 26.49 9.34 -23.41
CA ASN A 234 26.41 8.31 -22.37
C ASN A 234 26.19 8.92 -20.98
N GLU A 235 26.87 10.01 -20.66
CA GLU A 235 26.69 10.74 -19.38
C GLU A 235 25.28 11.32 -19.25
N GLN A 236 24.79 11.98 -20.30
CA GLN A 236 23.43 12.52 -20.33
C GLN A 236 22.39 11.40 -20.17
N HIS A 237 22.55 10.28 -20.89
CA HIS A 237 21.64 9.14 -20.78
C HIS A 237 21.61 8.55 -19.37
N SER A 238 22.78 8.42 -18.74
CA SER A 238 22.93 7.98 -17.35
C SER A 238 22.20 8.93 -16.37
N GLN A 239 22.34 10.24 -16.55
CA GLN A 239 21.63 11.25 -15.75
C GLN A 239 20.10 11.13 -15.90
N LEU A 240 19.59 10.96 -17.13
CA LEU A 240 18.17 10.73 -17.38
C LEU A 240 17.67 9.47 -16.65
N GLN A 241 18.38 8.35 -16.77
CA GLN A 241 18.02 7.12 -16.07
C GLN A 241 18.01 7.31 -14.55
N GLN A 242 18.98 8.05 -13.99
CA GLN A 242 19.03 8.35 -12.56
C GLN A 242 17.84 9.21 -12.11
N GLN A 243 17.48 10.24 -12.88
CA GLN A 243 16.32 11.08 -12.58
C GLN A 243 15.01 10.30 -12.65
N LEU A 244 14.84 9.44 -13.66
CA LEU A 244 13.71 8.52 -13.75
C LEU A 244 13.68 7.56 -12.54
N HIS A 245 14.82 7.00 -12.15
CA HIS A 245 14.92 6.14 -10.96
C HIS A 245 14.47 6.87 -9.69
N ASN A 246 14.84 8.14 -9.51
CA ASN A 246 14.47 8.95 -8.35
C ASN A 246 12.97 9.16 -8.21
N ILE A 247 12.21 9.16 -9.31
CA ILE A 247 10.75 9.33 -9.29
C ILE A 247 9.99 8.01 -9.25
N SER A 248 10.66 6.87 -9.52
CA SER A 248 10.08 5.52 -9.52
C SER A 248 9.68 5.03 -8.13
N VAL A 249 8.99 3.88 -8.06
CA VAL A 249 8.71 3.18 -6.80
C VAL A 249 9.98 2.70 -6.06
N PHE A 250 11.07 2.44 -6.78
CA PHE A 250 12.35 1.94 -6.24
C PHE A 250 13.37 3.05 -5.99
N ARG A 251 12.92 4.27 -5.66
CA ARG A 251 13.80 5.42 -5.43
C ARG A 251 15.03 5.02 -4.59
N PRO A 252 16.25 5.28 -5.09
CA PRO A 252 17.46 4.72 -4.48
C PRO A 252 17.67 5.12 -3.01
N SER A 253 17.18 6.29 -2.62
CA SER A 253 17.32 6.89 -1.29
C SER A 253 16.22 6.49 -0.30
N SER A 254 15.32 5.56 -0.64
CA SER A 254 14.12 5.26 0.16
C SER A 254 13.99 3.78 0.54
N PHE A 255 13.47 3.53 1.74
CA PHE A 255 12.90 2.22 2.07
C PHE A 255 11.56 2.04 1.36
N LEU A 256 11.31 0.85 0.82
CA LEU A 256 10.06 0.50 0.15
C LEU A 256 9.30 -0.56 0.94
N PHE A 257 8.02 -0.30 1.20
CA PHE A 257 7.07 -1.26 1.75
C PHE A 257 5.90 -1.46 0.78
N VAL A 258 5.51 -2.71 0.54
CA VAL A 258 4.36 -3.06 -0.30
C VAL A 258 3.42 -3.93 0.51
N ALA A 259 2.16 -3.51 0.66
CA ALA A 259 1.15 -4.24 1.39
C ALA A 259 -0.16 -4.30 0.61
N GLY A 260 -0.90 -5.39 0.75
CA GLY A 260 -2.20 -5.49 0.09
C GLY A 260 -2.80 -6.88 0.07
N ASP A 261 -4.02 -6.95 -0.45
CA ASP A 261 -4.57 -8.17 -1.05
C ASP A 261 -3.86 -8.43 -2.39
N LEU A 262 -2.72 -9.12 -2.30
CA LEU A 262 -1.91 -9.55 -3.43
C LEU A 262 -2.55 -10.71 -4.19
N ASN A 263 -3.60 -11.33 -3.64
CA ASN A 263 -4.42 -12.36 -4.29
C ASN A 263 -3.68 -13.61 -4.79
N TYR A 264 -2.41 -13.82 -4.42
CA TYR A 264 -1.71 -15.08 -4.69
C TYR A 264 -2.37 -16.21 -3.90
N ARG A 265 -2.44 -17.38 -4.50
CA ARG A 265 -3.17 -18.54 -3.98
C ARG A 265 -2.21 -19.70 -3.75
N ILE A 266 -2.72 -20.78 -3.15
CA ILE A 266 -1.98 -22.05 -3.07
C ILE A 266 -2.21 -22.97 -4.28
N SER A 267 -3.21 -22.66 -5.12
CA SER A 267 -3.58 -23.43 -6.32
C SER A 267 -3.94 -22.52 -7.49
N THR A 268 -3.77 -23.01 -8.71
CA THR A 268 -4.22 -22.36 -9.96
C THR A 268 -5.65 -22.74 -10.35
N THR A 269 -6.26 -23.69 -9.63
CA THR A 269 -7.63 -24.16 -9.86
C THR A 269 -8.45 -24.16 -8.56
N SER A 270 -9.77 -24.12 -8.70
CA SER A 270 -10.71 -24.25 -7.58
C SER A 270 -10.64 -25.65 -6.94
N PRO A 271 -10.99 -25.78 -5.64
CA PRO A 271 -11.01 -27.07 -4.97
C PRO A 271 -12.07 -28.02 -5.58
N PRO A 272 -11.74 -29.30 -5.85
CA PRO A 272 -12.75 -30.33 -6.11
C PRO A 272 -13.60 -30.63 -4.85
N PRO A 273 -14.75 -31.31 -4.96
CA PRO A 273 -15.68 -31.55 -3.85
C PRO A 273 -15.11 -32.23 -2.60
N SER A 274 -14.04 -33.01 -2.73
CA SER A 274 -13.36 -33.73 -1.64
C SER A 274 -11.97 -33.19 -1.35
N ALA A 275 -11.70 -31.93 -1.71
CA ALA A 275 -10.41 -31.31 -1.47
C ALA A 275 -10.11 -31.21 0.04
N THR A 276 -8.86 -31.45 0.38
CA THR A 276 -8.35 -31.24 1.74
C THR A 276 -8.11 -29.75 1.98
N PHE A 277 -8.58 -29.26 3.13
CA PHE A 277 -8.43 -27.87 3.53
C PHE A 277 -7.45 -27.75 4.72
N PRO A 278 -6.72 -26.63 4.83
CA PRO A 278 -5.92 -26.32 6.00
C PRO A 278 -6.76 -26.34 7.29
N SER A 279 -6.18 -26.87 8.35
CA SER A 279 -6.69 -26.80 9.73
C SER A 279 -5.86 -25.81 10.55
N LEU A 280 -6.52 -25.16 11.51
CA LEU A 280 -5.85 -24.36 12.53
C LEU A 280 -5.34 -25.19 13.71
N ASP A 281 -5.82 -26.42 13.85
CA ASP A 281 -5.44 -27.33 14.92
C ASP A 281 -4.01 -27.85 14.69
N PRO A 282 -3.05 -27.59 15.61
CA PRO A 282 -1.68 -28.09 15.50
C PRO A 282 -1.58 -29.62 15.46
N GLU A 283 -2.56 -30.33 16.03
CA GLU A 283 -2.57 -31.80 16.09
C GLU A 283 -3.18 -32.45 14.84
N SER A 284 -3.75 -31.64 13.93
CA SER A 284 -4.37 -32.13 12.70
C SER A 284 -3.30 -32.45 11.65
N GLU A 285 -3.45 -33.57 10.93
CA GLU A 285 -2.62 -33.92 9.77
C GLU A 285 -2.63 -32.86 8.66
N ASN A 286 -3.66 -32.01 8.65
CA ASN A 286 -3.81 -30.90 7.71
C ASN A 286 -3.43 -29.54 8.32
N TYR A 287 -2.53 -29.50 9.29
CA TYR A 287 -2.10 -28.25 9.92
C TYR A 287 -1.59 -27.24 8.87
N TYR A 288 -2.06 -26.00 8.96
CA TYR A 288 -1.91 -25.03 7.88
C TYR A 288 -0.47 -24.76 7.39
N PRO A 289 0.61 -24.83 8.20
CA PRO A 289 1.96 -24.55 7.71
C PRO A 289 2.38 -25.46 6.56
N ASP A 290 1.88 -26.70 6.53
CA ASP A 290 2.16 -27.66 5.46
C ASP A 290 1.54 -27.27 4.11
N PHE A 291 0.56 -26.36 4.11
CA PHE A 291 -0.03 -25.79 2.90
C PHE A 291 0.72 -24.54 2.43
N PHE A 292 1.44 -23.84 3.31
CA PHE A 292 2.13 -22.60 2.96
C PHE A 292 3.24 -22.82 1.93
N ARG A 293 3.87 -24.00 1.89
CA ARG A 293 4.85 -24.38 0.84
C ARG A 293 4.29 -24.32 -0.59
N LEU A 294 2.96 -24.35 -0.75
CA LEU A 294 2.28 -24.25 -2.04
C LEU A 294 2.02 -22.80 -2.47
N ASP A 295 2.31 -21.82 -1.60
CA ASP A 295 2.06 -20.40 -1.83
C ASP A 295 2.68 -19.93 -3.16
N GLN A 296 1.85 -19.38 -4.05
CA GLN A 296 2.30 -18.84 -5.33
C GLN A 296 3.21 -17.64 -5.13
N LEU A 297 2.92 -16.72 -4.19
CA LEU A 297 3.73 -15.51 -4.02
C LEU A 297 5.18 -15.87 -3.68
N THR A 298 5.37 -16.72 -2.69
CA THR A 298 6.70 -17.18 -2.27
C THR A 298 7.47 -17.80 -3.43
N ARG A 299 6.83 -18.68 -4.22
CA ARG A 299 7.45 -19.32 -5.39
C ARG A 299 7.80 -18.32 -6.50
N GLU A 300 6.88 -17.41 -6.85
CA GLU A 300 7.09 -16.42 -7.90
C GLU A 300 8.16 -15.38 -7.51
N ARG A 301 8.16 -14.93 -6.26
CA ARG A 301 9.14 -13.98 -5.72
C ARG A 301 10.54 -14.60 -5.69
N ASN A 302 10.68 -15.82 -5.16
CA ASN A 302 11.96 -16.52 -5.11
C ASN A 302 12.53 -16.80 -6.51
N ALA A 303 11.66 -16.97 -7.50
CA ALA A 303 12.05 -17.11 -8.90
C ALA A 303 12.27 -15.77 -9.63
N GLY A 304 12.17 -14.64 -8.94
CA GLY A 304 12.41 -13.31 -9.50
C GLY A 304 11.40 -12.89 -10.57
N ARG A 305 10.16 -13.39 -10.52
CA ARG A 305 9.09 -13.05 -11.49
C ARG A 305 8.16 -11.93 -11.04
N THR A 306 8.20 -11.60 -9.75
CA THR A 306 7.31 -10.62 -9.12
C THR A 306 7.95 -10.09 -7.84
N LEU A 307 7.49 -8.93 -7.36
CA LEU A 307 7.96 -8.29 -6.13
C LEU A 307 9.51 -8.22 -6.05
N HIS A 308 10.15 -7.88 -7.18
CA HIS A 308 11.61 -7.92 -7.39
C HIS A 308 12.39 -7.24 -6.26
N GLY A 309 13.30 -7.99 -5.64
CA GLY A 309 14.19 -7.51 -4.58
C GLY A 309 13.54 -7.36 -3.20
N LEU A 310 12.21 -7.44 -3.09
CA LEU A 310 11.56 -7.35 -1.80
C LEU A 310 11.70 -8.65 -1.01
N SER A 311 11.85 -8.49 0.30
CA SER A 311 11.82 -9.52 1.32
C SER A 311 10.49 -9.51 2.04
N GLU A 312 10.18 -10.62 2.70
CA GLU A 312 9.02 -10.76 3.56
C GLU A 312 9.45 -11.48 4.83
N HIS A 313 8.93 -11.03 5.97
CA HIS A 313 9.18 -11.74 7.22
C HIS A 313 8.49 -13.11 7.21
N GLU A 314 8.93 -14.02 8.07
CA GLU A 314 8.37 -15.37 8.11
C GLU A 314 6.87 -15.34 8.42
N VAL A 315 6.06 -15.97 7.57
CA VAL A 315 4.61 -16.09 7.75
C VAL A 315 4.32 -17.23 8.73
N ARG A 316 3.99 -16.87 9.97
CA ARG A 316 3.62 -17.80 11.06
C ARG A 316 2.14 -17.75 11.43
N PHE A 317 1.35 -17.08 10.60
CA PHE A 317 -0.08 -16.92 10.79
C PHE A 317 -0.86 -17.75 9.76
N PRO A 318 -2.10 -18.17 10.07
CA PRO A 318 -2.90 -19.02 9.18
C PRO A 318 -3.40 -18.28 7.93
N PRO A 319 -4.00 -18.99 6.95
CA PRO A 319 -4.58 -18.37 5.76
C PRO A 319 -5.52 -17.22 6.11
N THR A 320 -5.46 -16.12 5.36
CA THR A 320 -6.24 -14.91 5.66
C THR A 320 -7.51 -14.81 4.83
N TYR A 321 -7.72 -15.74 3.91
CA TYR A 321 -8.84 -15.83 2.96
C TYR A 321 -9.09 -17.31 2.63
N LYS A 322 -10.27 -17.79 2.27
CA LYS A 322 -11.59 -17.14 2.26
C LYS A 322 -12.45 -17.71 3.38
N TYR A 323 -13.02 -16.83 4.19
CA TYR A 323 -13.88 -17.19 5.30
C TYR A 323 -15.37 -17.03 4.96
N ASP A 324 -16.18 -18.00 5.35
CA ASP A 324 -17.63 -17.85 5.48
C ASP A 324 -17.91 -17.50 6.95
N VAL A 325 -18.22 -16.22 7.22
CA VAL A 325 -18.61 -15.76 8.55
C VAL A 325 -20.01 -16.28 8.88
N LEU A 326 -20.16 -16.95 10.01
CA LEU A 326 -21.41 -17.57 10.46
C LEU A 326 -22.24 -16.59 11.32
N PRO A 327 -23.55 -16.84 11.48
CA PRO A 327 -24.40 -16.06 12.39
C PRO A 327 -23.85 -16.07 13.83
N PRO A 328 -24.14 -15.03 14.64
CA PRO A 328 -23.76 -14.99 16.05
C PRO A 328 -24.25 -16.22 16.81
N ARG A 329 -23.48 -16.68 17.80
CA ARG A 329 -23.91 -17.81 18.62
C ARG A 329 -25.11 -17.38 19.49
N PRO A 330 -26.11 -18.25 19.73
CA PRO A 330 -27.23 -17.91 20.61
C PRO A 330 -26.76 -17.48 22.00
N GLY A 331 -27.25 -16.33 22.48
CA GLY A 331 -26.92 -15.80 23.81
C GLY A 331 -25.64 -14.97 23.91
N THR A 332 -24.96 -14.69 22.79
CA THR A 332 -23.74 -13.86 22.78
C THR A 332 -24.08 -12.39 23.04
N ARG A 333 -23.29 -11.72 23.89
CA ARG A 333 -23.39 -10.27 24.09
C ARG A 333 -22.66 -9.54 22.97
N GLU A 334 -23.31 -8.53 22.40
CA GLU A 334 -22.69 -7.63 21.43
C GLU A 334 -21.81 -6.58 22.14
N PRO A 335 -20.67 -6.17 21.56
CA PRO A 335 -20.13 -6.65 20.28
C PRO A 335 -19.33 -7.96 20.43
N GLU A 336 -19.52 -8.90 19.50
CA GLU A 336 -18.75 -10.15 19.46
C GLU A 336 -17.33 -9.91 18.92
N LEU A 337 -16.31 -10.11 19.76
CA LEU A 337 -14.90 -9.98 19.37
C LEU A 337 -14.43 -11.17 18.51
N ASP A 338 -14.79 -12.40 18.92
CA ASP A 338 -14.46 -13.61 18.17
C ASP A 338 -15.68 -14.15 17.44
N VAL A 339 -15.74 -13.92 16.13
CA VAL A 339 -16.89 -14.31 15.31
C VAL A 339 -16.77 -15.76 14.86
N PRO A 340 -17.85 -16.56 14.88
CA PRO A 340 -17.81 -17.91 14.32
C PRO A 340 -17.64 -17.85 12.80
N TRP A 341 -16.77 -18.69 12.26
CA TRP A 341 -16.51 -18.78 10.82
C TRP A 341 -16.16 -20.22 10.43
N LYS A 342 -16.20 -20.50 9.13
CA LYS A 342 -15.58 -21.69 8.51
C LYS A 342 -14.88 -21.30 7.23
N PHE A 343 -13.97 -22.13 6.72
CA PHE A 343 -13.42 -21.89 5.38
C PHE A 343 -14.49 -22.11 4.29
N ALA A 344 -14.48 -21.24 3.28
CA ALA A 344 -15.42 -21.30 2.17
C ALA A 344 -15.07 -22.48 1.24
N VAL A 345 -15.96 -23.47 1.12
CA VAL A 345 -15.69 -24.73 0.40
C VAL A 345 -15.41 -24.58 -1.10
N HIS A 346 -15.80 -23.46 -1.70
CA HIS A 346 -15.61 -23.17 -3.13
C HIS A 346 -14.27 -22.49 -3.43
N ARG A 347 -13.42 -22.25 -2.42
CA ARG A 347 -12.10 -21.62 -2.54
C ARG A 347 -11.11 -22.30 -1.61
N TYR A 348 -9.93 -22.63 -2.11
CA TYR A 348 -8.84 -22.99 -1.22
C TYR A 348 -8.49 -21.81 -0.31
N PRO A 349 -8.33 -22.02 1.01
CA PRO A 349 -7.79 -21.01 1.87
C PRO A 349 -6.37 -20.62 1.43
N GLY A 350 -6.03 -19.34 1.49
CA GLY A 350 -4.73 -18.82 1.11
C GLY A 350 -4.34 -17.54 1.85
N TRP A 351 -3.07 -17.17 1.69
CA TRP A 351 -2.44 -15.98 2.25
C TRP A 351 -2.44 -14.86 1.22
N THR A 352 -3.64 -14.33 0.97
CA THR A 352 -3.84 -13.28 -0.03
C THR A 352 -3.32 -11.93 0.43
N ASP A 353 -3.35 -11.68 1.73
CA ASP A 353 -3.05 -10.39 2.36
C ASP A 353 -1.61 -10.41 2.90
N ARG A 354 -0.71 -9.61 2.32
CA ARG A 354 0.74 -9.73 2.53
C ARG A 354 1.42 -8.38 2.67
N ILE A 355 2.58 -8.37 3.35
CA ILE A 355 3.38 -7.16 3.58
C ILE A 355 4.84 -7.51 3.34
N LEU A 356 5.43 -6.86 2.35
CA LEU A 356 6.82 -7.03 1.93
C LEU A 356 7.56 -5.71 2.03
N PHE A 357 8.88 -5.78 2.13
CA PHE A 357 9.73 -4.60 2.20
C PHE A 357 11.06 -4.83 1.50
N LEU A 358 11.68 -3.76 1.01
CA LEU A 358 13.03 -3.81 0.48
C LEU A 358 14.03 -3.69 1.64
N ASP A 359 14.88 -4.71 1.80
CA ASP A 359 15.83 -4.80 2.90
C ASP A 359 16.85 -3.64 2.95
N VAL A 360 17.53 -3.46 4.08
CA VAL A 360 18.70 -2.57 4.14
C VAL A 360 19.72 -3.03 3.09
N PRO A 361 20.22 -2.12 2.22
CA PRO A 361 21.05 -2.50 1.10
C PRO A 361 22.39 -3.07 1.55
N SER A 362 23.00 -3.92 0.74
CA SER A 362 24.26 -4.59 1.07
C SER A 362 25.43 -3.62 1.24
N TRP A 363 25.45 -2.49 0.52
CA TRP A 363 26.51 -1.48 0.65
C TRP A 363 26.50 -0.74 2.00
N LEU A 364 25.42 -0.85 2.78
CA LEU A 364 25.36 -0.34 4.15
C LEU A 364 25.75 -1.38 5.21
N LYS A 365 25.98 -2.63 4.81
CA LYS A 365 26.34 -3.72 5.71
C LYS A 365 27.86 -3.93 5.67
N LYS A 366 28.53 -3.66 6.79
CA LYS A 366 29.97 -3.85 6.97
C LYS A 366 30.30 -5.23 7.55
N GLY A 367 29.30 -6.09 7.74
CA GLY A 367 29.44 -7.45 8.27
C GLY A 367 29.64 -7.48 9.79
N ASN A 368 29.22 -6.45 10.51
CA ASN A 368 29.39 -6.37 11.96
C ASN A 368 28.04 -6.19 12.68
N SER A 369 28.05 -6.31 14.02
CA SER A 369 26.85 -6.25 14.85
C SER A 369 26.15 -4.88 14.87
N GLN A 370 26.79 -3.82 14.35
CA GLN A 370 26.23 -2.47 14.25
C GLN A 370 25.61 -2.18 12.89
N ASP A 371 25.62 -3.14 11.95
CA ASP A 371 24.99 -2.95 10.65
C ASP A 371 23.51 -2.57 10.81
N PRO A 372 23.05 -1.54 10.08
CA PRO A 372 21.64 -1.17 10.10
C PRO A 372 20.80 -2.35 9.64
N LYS A 373 19.73 -2.62 10.38
CA LYS A 373 18.78 -3.69 10.08
C LYS A 373 17.40 -3.30 10.54
N PHE A 374 16.40 -3.85 9.87
CA PHE A 374 15.06 -3.86 10.40
C PHE A 374 14.98 -4.73 11.66
N ASN A 375 14.21 -4.28 12.64
CA ASN A 375 13.81 -5.10 13.77
C ASN A 375 12.31 -5.38 13.66
N VAL A 376 11.95 -6.55 13.11
CA VAL A 376 10.55 -6.95 13.01
C VAL A 376 10.05 -7.36 14.39
N ARG A 377 9.13 -6.58 14.95
CA ARG A 377 8.49 -6.85 16.25
C ARG A 377 7.40 -7.90 16.12
N ALA A 378 6.61 -7.82 15.05
CA ALA A 378 5.50 -8.74 14.79
C ALA A 378 5.14 -8.75 13.30
N TYR A 379 4.79 -9.92 12.78
CA TYR A 379 4.14 -10.09 11.49
C TYR A 379 3.05 -11.15 11.63
N ASP A 380 1.79 -10.71 11.74
CA ASP A 380 0.68 -11.56 12.14
C ASP A 380 -0.65 -11.05 11.56
N CYS A 381 -1.74 -11.76 11.81
CA CYS A 381 -3.09 -11.40 11.40
C CYS A 381 -4.04 -11.24 12.59
N LEU A 382 -4.91 -10.24 12.50
CA LEU A 382 -5.99 -10.03 13.46
C LEU A 382 -7.10 -11.09 13.27
N PRO A 383 -7.97 -11.31 14.26
CA PRO A 383 -9.11 -12.22 14.13
C PRO A 383 -10.04 -11.85 12.97
N VAL A 384 -10.86 -12.83 12.54
CA VAL A 384 -11.89 -12.61 11.52
C VAL A 384 -12.88 -11.56 12.02
N LEU A 385 -13.27 -10.65 11.13
CA LEU A 385 -14.26 -9.62 11.40
C LEU A 385 -15.54 -9.96 10.66
N ARG A 386 -16.69 -9.71 11.30
CA ARG A 386 -18.01 -10.00 10.69
C ARG A 386 -18.22 -9.37 9.32
N MET A 387 -17.55 -8.25 9.07
CA MET A 387 -17.71 -7.43 7.87
C MET A 387 -16.86 -7.88 6.68
N SER A 388 -15.98 -8.88 6.82
CA SER A 388 -15.11 -9.33 5.73
C SER A 388 -14.89 -10.84 5.74
N ASP A 389 -14.68 -11.41 4.55
CA ASP A 389 -14.20 -12.77 4.33
C ASP A 389 -12.67 -12.87 4.38
N HIS A 390 -11.99 -11.76 4.67
CA HIS A 390 -10.56 -11.65 4.92
C HIS A 390 -10.24 -11.36 6.39
N ARG A 391 -9.00 -11.68 6.79
CA ARG A 391 -8.40 -11.24 8.06
C ARG A 391 -7.45 -10.06 7.83
N PRO A 392 -7.47 -9.02 8.66
CA PRO A 392 -6.45 -7.98 8.61
C PRO A 392 -5.06 -8.57 8.92
N VAL A 393 -4.04 -8.18 8.16
CA VAL A 393 -2.64 -8.58 8.38
C VAL A 393 -1.82 -7.36 8.73
N PHE A 394 -0.91 -7.46 9.69
CA PHE A 394 -0.06 -6.34 10.08
C PHE A 394 1.40 -6.75 10.26
N LEU A 395 2.27 -5.79 9.99
CA LEU A 395 3.71 -5.82 10.23
C LEU A 395 4.03 -4.66 11.16
N ARG A 396 4.58 -4.95 12.34
CA ARG A 396 5.19 -3.96 13.20
C ARG A 396 6.70 -4.10 13.17
N ILE A 397 7.39 -3.02 12.84
CA ILE A 397 8.81 -3.07 12.49
C ILE A 397 9.50 -1.77 12.91
N ASP A 398 10.68 -1.87 13.50
CA ASP A 398 11.55 -0.71 13.67
C ASP A 398 12.38 -0.51 12.41
N VAL A 399 12.24 0.67 11.81
CA VAL A 399 12.94 1.08 10.59
C VAL A 399 14.14 1.95 10.98
N PRO A 400 15.39 1.57 10.66
CA PRO A 400 16.55 2.37 11.05
C PRO A 400 16.54 3.75 10.37
N LEU A 401 16.99 4.78 11.09
CA LEU A 401 17.18 6.12 10.52
C LEU A 401 18.46 6.18 9.69
N ILE A 402 18.31 6.09 8.37
CA ILE A 402 19.36 6.22 7.36
C ILE A 402 19.05 7.42 6.46
N SER A 403 19.98 8.37 6.40
CA SER A 403 19.81 9.58 5.60
C SER A 403 19.62 9.24 4.11
N PRO A 404 18.85 10.02 3.34
CA PRO A 404 18.67 9.78 1.90
C PRO A 404 19.99 9.68 1.12
N SER A 405 21.01 10.43 1.52
CA SER A 405 22.35 10.37 0.91
C SER A 405 23.09 9.07 1.20
N ASP A 406 22.99 8.54 2.42
CA ASP A 406 23.64 7.27 2.78
C ASP A 406 22.91 6.07 2.20
N MET A 407 21.59 6.16 2.06
CA MET A 407 20.77 5.08 1.50
C MET A 407 21.05 4.83 0.01
N ALA A 408 21.42 5.88 -0.72
CA ALA A 408 21.71 5.79 -2.15
C ALA A 408 22.92 4.87 -2.45
N PRO A 409 22.92 4.18 -3.61
CA PRO A 409 24.04 3.34 -4.02
C PRO A 409 25.31 4.19 -4.23
N PRO A 410 26.47 3.73 -3.74
CA PRO A 410 27.76 4.36 -4.01
C PRO A 410 28.06 4.48 -5.52
N SER A 411 28.86 5.47 -5.92
CA SER A 411 29.22 5.70 -7.32
C SER A 411 30.11 4.59 -7.90
N ASP A 412 30.88 3.91 -7.06
CA ASP A 412 31.77 2.80 -7.39
C ASP A 412 31.07 1.42 -7.39
N LEU A 413 29.78 1.37 -7.04
CA LEU A 413 29.02 0.13 -7.06
C LEU A 413 28.80 -0.36 -8.49
N ASP A 414 29.20 -1.60 -8.79
CA ASP A 414 28.90 -2.25 -10.06
C ASP A 414 27.38 -2.55 -10.18
N ARG A 415 26.68 -1.65 -10.87
CA ARG A 415 25.24 -1.74 -11.16
C ARG A 415 24.88 -2.89 -12.11
N GLY A 416 25.86 -3.43 -12.84
CA GLY A 416 25.67 -4.59 -13.71
C GLY A 416 25.51 -5.89 -12.92
N VAL A 417 26.11 -5.96 -11.74
CA VAL A 417 26.12 -7.16 -10.87
C VAL A 417 25.08 -7.07 -9.75
N SER A 418 24.77 -5.88 -9.26
CA SER A 418 23.79 -5.71 -8.18
C SER A 418 22.38 -6.12 -8.60
N LYS A 419 21.76 -7.00 -7.80
CA LYS A 419 20.35 -7.40 -7.93
C LYS A 419 19.40 -6.47 -7.16
N ASP A 420 19.95 -5.47 -6.48
CA ASP A 420 19.16 -4.53 -5.69
C ASP A 420 18.43 -3.53 -6.60
N PRO A 421 17.08 -3.45 -6.52
CA PRO A 421 16.31 -2.52 -7.33
C PRO A 421 16.73 -1.05 -7.22
N ARG A 422 17.32 -0.63 -6.08
CA ARG A 422 17.84 0.74 -5.87
C ARG A 422 19.12 1.01 -6.65
N ALA A 423 19.90 -0.01 -6.98
CA ALA A 423 21.08 0.13 -7.83
C ALA A 423 20.70 0.13 -9.31
N ARG A 424 19.74 -0.72 -9.70
CA ARG A 424 19.25 -0.86 -11.06
C ARG A 424 17.76 -1.19 -11.07
N LEU A 425 16.99 -0.38 -11.79
CA LEU A 425 15.58 -0.64 -11.99
C LEU A 425 15.37 -2.01 -12.66
N PRO A 426 14.49 -2.88 -12.11
CA PRO A 426 14.15 -4.15 -12.75
C PRO A 426 13.43 -3.98 -14.10
N MET A 427 12.83 -2.81 -14.33
CA MET A 427 12.03 -2.51 -15.52
C MET A 427 12.06 -1.01 -15.79
N GLU A 428 12.04 -0.63 -17.07
CA GLU A 428 12.01 0.78 -17.49
C GLU A 428 10.69 1.44 -17.11
N ILE A 429 10.76 2.73 -16.76
CA ILE A 429 9.59 3.55 -16.48
C ILE A 429 8.90 3.88 -17.80
N ASP A 430 7.58 3.85 -17.79
CA ASP A 430 6.74 4.22 -18.93
C ASP A 430 6.27 5.67 -18.75
N PRO A 431 6.86 6.65 -19.47
CA PRO A 431 6.53 8.06 -19.25
C PRO A 431 5.08 8.39 -19.61
N GLU A 432 4.54 7.74 -20.64
CA GLU A 432 3.18 7.95 -21.15
C GLU A 432 2.10 7.41 -20.18
N ALA A 433 2.50 6.56 -19.23
CA ALA A 433 1.59 6.09 -18.17
C ALA A 433 1.09 7.24 -17.28
N TRP A 434 1.79 8.38 -17.23
CA TRP A 434 1.33 9.54 -16.46
C TRP A 434 0.04 10.15 -17.04
N GLU A 435 0.03 10.45 -18.34
CA GLU A 435 -1.15 11.03 -19.00
C GLU A 435 -2.32 10.06 -19.09
N ARG A 436 -2.04 8.78 -19.38
CA ARG A 436 -3.06 7.73 -19.42
C ARG A 436 -3.80 7.59 -18.10
N ARG A 437 -3.09 7.67 -16.96
CA ARG A 437 -3.69 7.65 -15.62
C ARG A 437 -4.56 8.87 -15.35
N ALA A 438 -4.09 10.07 -15.70
CA ALA A 438 -4.88 11.29 -15.54
C ALA A 438 -6.18 11.22 -16.36
N ALA A 439 -6.13 10.65 -17.56
CA ALA A 439 -7.32 10.40 -18.38
C ALA A 439 -8.23 9.32 -17.79
N ALA A 440 -7.66 8.22 -17.28
CA ALA A 440 -8.40 7.15 -16.62
C ALA A 440 -9.16 7.66 -15.40
N ARG A 441 -8.52 8.48 -14.55
CA ARG A 441 -9.15 9.07 -13.36
C ARG A 441 -10.38 9.92 -13.70
N ARG A 442 -10.32 10.72 -14.77
CA ARG A 442 -11.48 11.50 -15.25
C ARG A 442 -12.64 10.58 -15.65
N LYS A 443 -12.34 9.50 -16.37
CA LYS A 443 -13.32 8.51 -16.81
C LYS A 443 -13.91 7.74 -15.63
N GLU A 444 -13.09 7.37 -14.63
CA GLU A 444 -13.55 6.75 -13.39
C GLU A 444 -14.56 7.65 -12.67
N VAL A 445 -14.25 8.93 -12.46
CA VAL A 445 -15.17 9.87 -11.79
C VAL A 445 -16.50 9.97 -12.54
N MET A 446 -16.48 10.09 -13.87
CA MET A 446 -17.70 10.09 -14.68
C MET A 446 -18.49 8.80 -14.52
N ALA A 447 -17.83 7.64 -14.66
CA ALA A 447 -18.46 6.33 -14.46
C ALA A 447 -19.02 6.18 -13.03
N GLY A 448 -18.33 6.70 -12.03
CA GLY A 448 -18.75 6.72 -10.63
C GLY A 448 -20.06 7.46 -10.43
N TRP A 449 -20.18 8.67 -10.98
CA TRP A 449 -21.41 9.44 -10.97
C TRP A 449 -22.54 8.77 -11.75
N SER A 450 -22.26 8.22 -12.94
CA SER A 450 -23.25 7.47 -13.70
C SER A 450 -23.77 6.26 -12.92
N MET A 451 -22.89 5.47 -12.32
CA MET A 451 -23.29 4.36 -11.44
C MET A 451 -24.12 4.87 -10.27
N TYR A 452 -23.67 5.91 -9.57
CA TYR A 452 -24.39 6.48 -8.43
C TYR A 452 -25.82 6.90 -8.77
N LEU A 453 -25.98 7.66 -9.85
CA LEU A 453 -27.28 8.21 -10.27
C LEU A 453 -28.27 7.12 -10.67
N TRP A 454 -27.81 6.07 -11.35
CA TRP A 454 -28.68 5.00 -11.85
C TRP A 454 -28.86 3.82 -10.88
N SER A 455 -27.92 3.60 -9.95
CA SER A 455 -27.91 2.39 -9.11
C SER A 455 -28.22 2.64 -7.64
N THR A 456 -28.44 3.90 -7.22
CA THR A 456 -28.76 4.23 -5.82
C THR A 456 -30.11 4.91 -5.69
N LYS A 457 -30.78 4.71 -4.54
CA LYS A 457 -32.07 5.35 -4.26
C LYS A 457 -31.96 6.87 -4.30
N GLN A 458 -30.90 7.41 -3.71
CA GLN A 458 -30.61 8.84 -3.70
C GLN A 458 -30.38 9.37 -5.13
N GLY A 459 -29.62 8.64 -5.94
CA GLY A 459 -29.40 8.96 -7.34
C GLY A 459 -30.68 9.00 -8.16
N VAL A 460 -31.53 7.99 -8.01
CA VAL A 460 -32.84 7.92 -8.67
C VAL A 460 -33.74 9.09 -8.27
N CYS A 461 -33.74 9.48 -6.99
CA CYS A 461 -34.47 10.67 -6.53
C CYS A 461 -33.95 11.95 -7.22
N ILE A 462 -32.62 12.13 -7.33
CA ILE A 462 -32.02 13.29 -8.02
C ILE A 462 -32.48 13.32 -9.48
N LEU A 463 -32.40 12.20 -10.20
CA LEU A 463 -32.84 12.11 -11.59
C LEU A 463 -34.34 12.43 -11.73
N ALA A 464 -35.18 11.90 -10.84
CA ALA A 464 -36.61 12.17 -10.84
C ALA A 464 -36.92 13.65 -10.58
N THR A 465 -36.21 14.30 -9.66
CA THR A 465 -36.35 15.74 -9.38
C THR A 465 -35.93 16.60 -10.58
N VAL A 466 -34.80 16.27 -11.23
CA VAL A 466 -34.35 17.00 -12.42
C VAL A 466 -35.33 16.84 -13.58
N LEU A 467 -35.87 15.63 -13.80
CA LEU A 467 -36.88 15.38 -14.82
C LEU A 467 -38.18 16.13 -14.52
N ALA A 468 -38.65 16.13 -13.28
CA ALA A 468 -39.85 16.86 -12.87
C ALA A 468 -39.68 18.38 -13.05
N PHE A 469 -38.52 18.92 -12.67
CA PHE A 469 -38.19 20.33 -12.88
C PHE A 469 -38.13 20.68 -14.37
N GLY A 470 -37.44 19.88 -15.18
CA GLY A 470 -37.34 20.09 -16.63
C GLY A 470 -38.72 20.03 -17.33
N ALA A 471 -39.56 19.07 -16.94
CA ALA A 471 -40.94 18.99 -17.42
C ALA A 471 -41.77 20.22 -17.01
N GLY A 472 -41.60 20.72 -15.78
CA GLY A 472 -42.24 21.93 -15.29
C GLY A 472 -41.82 23.18 -16.07
N VAL A 473 -40.52 23.36 -16.30
CA VAL A 473 -39.98 24.47 -17.10
C VAL A 473 -40.48 24.40 -18.55
N TYR A 474 -40.46 23.21 -19.16
CA TYR A 474 -40.98 23.01 -20.52
C TYR A 474 -42.47 23.31 -20.63
N TRP A 475 -43.25 22.87 -19.64
CA TRP A 475 -44.68 23.15 -19.58
C TRP A 475 -44.97 24.64 -19.42
N LEU A 476 -44.23 25.35 -18.56
CA LEU A 476 -44.34 26.81 -18.43
C LEU A 476 -43.97 27.51 -19.74
N TYR A 477 -42.87 27.11 -20.37
CA TYR A 477 -42.42 27.66 -21.66
C TYR A 477 -43.44 27.44 -22.78
N ARG A 478 -44.24 26.37 -22.75
CA ARG A 478 -45.31 26.15 -23.74
C ARG A 478 -46.60 26.94 -23.47
N ARG A 479 -46.76 27.48 -22.26
CA ARG A 479 -47.99 28.16 -21.82
C ARG A 479 -47.92 29.68 -22.00
N PHE A 480 -46.71 30.21 -22.09
CA PHE A 480 -46.39 31.59 -22.50
C PHE A 480 -45.77 31.55 -23.90
#